data_AF-A0A951AKD4-F1
#
_entry.id   AF-A0A951AKD4-F1
#
_cell.length_a   1.000
_cell.length_b   1.000
_cell.length_c   1.000
_cell.angle_alpha   90.00
_cell.angle_beta   90.00
_cell.angle_gamma   90.00
#
_symmetry.space_group_name_H-M   'P 1'
#
loop_
_entity.id
_entity.type
_entity.pdbx_description
1 polymer ?
#
loop_
_entity_poly.entity_id
_entity_poly.type
_entity_poly.pdbx_seq_one_letter_code
_entity_poly.pdbx_strand_id
1 'polypeptide(L)'
;MLNGVKKIDQLRFLETSQRTLGQAALLWLLADDRVASTLPNIYNEEQLVEFAKAPECPPLTADDMAKIDNLYSENFGLEPEEQKFKGTMELPKETAAA
;
A
#
# COMPACT_ATOMS: atom_id res chain seq x y z
N MET A 1 -8.68 -6.01 11.15
CA MET A 1 -7.25 -5.63 11.29
C MET A 1 -6.31 -6.75 10.85
N LEU A 2 -6.66 -8.02 11.07
CA LEU A 2 -5.83 -9.15 10.62
C LEU A 2 -5.66 -9.21 9.10
N ASN A 3 -6.71 -8.94 8.31
CA ASN A 3 -6.56 -8.91 6.85
C ASN A 3 -5.68 -7.77 6.36
N GLY A 4 -5.65 -6.61 7.04
CA GLY A 4 -4.76 -5.51 6.68
C GLY A 4 -3.28 -5.93 6.71
N VAL A 5 -2.86 -6.62 7.78
CA VAL A 5 -1.50 -7.16 7.88
C VAL A 5 -1.24 -8.23 6.82
N LYS A 6 -2.19 -9.13 6.58
CA LYS A 6 -2.05 -10.15 5.52
C LYS A 6 -1.90 -9.55 4.12
N LYS A 7 -2.58 -8.44 3.82
CA LYS A 7 -2.40 -7.70 2.54
C LYS A 7 -1.00 -7.13 2.43
N ILE A 8 -0.48 -6.56 3.52
CA ILE A 8 0.89 -6.02 3.58
C ILE A 8 1.91 -7.15 3.32
N ASP A 9 1.69 -8.36 3.83
CA ASP A 9 2.59 -9.49 3.59
C ASP A 9 2.71 -9.83 2.09
N GLN A 10 1.62 -9.69 1.32
CA GLN A 10 1.65 -9.91 -0.14
C GLN A 10 2.49 -8.85 -0.88
N LEU A 11 2.73 -7.68 -0.28
CA LEU A 11 3.51 -6.59 -0.87
C LEU A 11 5.00 -6.67 -0.53
N ARG A 12 5.43 -7.62 0.31
CA ARG A 12 6.85 -7.75 0.74
C ARG A 12 7.82 -8.02 -0.41
N PHE A 13 7.35 -8.44 -1.59
CA PHE A 13 8.22 -8.57 -2.78
C PHE A 13 8.82 -7.23 -3.24
N LEU A 14 8.24 -6.10 -2.82
CA LEU A 14 8.76 -4.77 -3.12
C LEU A 14 9.99 -4.40 -2.26
N GLU A 15 10.23 -5.13 -1.18
CA GLU A 15 11.42 -4.99 -0.33
C GLU A 15 12.64 -5.53 -1.08
N THR A 16 13.73 -4.76 -1.06
CA THR A 16 15.01 -5.17 -1.63
C THR A 16 16.13 -4.87 -0.64
N SER A 17 17.37 -5.25 -0.96
CA SER A 17 18.53 -4.84 -0.17
C SER A 17 18.75 -3.33 -0.10
N GLN A 18 18.09 -2.56 -0.98
CA GLN A 18 18.26 -1.10 -1.09
C GLN A 18 16.99 -0.31 -0.75
N ARG A 19 15.86 -0.99 -0.47
CA ARG A 19 14.56 -0.34 -0.30
C ARG A 19 13.68 -1.10 0.69
N THR A 20 13.18 -0.40 1.71
CA THR A 20 12.18 -0.93 2.66
C THR A 20 10.78 -0.89 2.06
N LEU A 21 9.83 -1.60 2.67
CA LEU A 21 8.43 -1.53 2.23
C LEU A 21 7.82 -0.12 2.41
N GLY A 22 8.23 0.60 3.45
CA GLY A 22 7.81 1.98 3.67
C GLY A 22 8.29 2.90 2.54
N GLN A 23 9.56 2.79 2.14
CA GLN A 23 10.11 3.53 1.01
C GLN A 23 9.43 3.13 -0.32
N ALA A 24 9.13 1.85 -0.53
CA ALA A 24 8.39 1.39 -1.69
C ALA A 24 6.97 2.00 -1.75
N ALA A 25 6.28 2.12 -0.61
CA ALA A 25 4.97 2.76 -0.55
C ALA A 25 5.02 4.26 -0.89
N LEU A 26 6.07 4.96 -0.44
CA LEU A 26 6.29 6.37 -0.81
C LEU A 26 6.57 6.52 -2.31
N LEU A 27 7.43 5.67 -2.87
CA LEU A 27 7.71 5.66 -4.31
C LEU A 27 6.47 5.31 -5.14
N TRP A 28 5.60 4.42 -4.67
CA TRP A 28 4.34 4.10 -5.33
C TRP A 28 3.42 5.33 -5.44
N LEU A 29 3.29 6.11 -4.36
CA LEU A 29 2.52 7.35 -4.37
C LEU A 29 3.14 8.38 -5.32
N LEU A 30 4.46 8.54 -5.29
CA LEU A 30 5.19 9.51 -6.11
C LEU A 30 5.34 9.09 -7.59
N ALA A 31 4.99 7.86 -7.95
CA ALA A 31 4.95 7.41 -9.34
C ALA A 31 3.76 8.02 -10.11
N ASP A 32 2.74 8.50 -9.40
CA ASP A 32 1.62 9.23 -9.98
C ASP A 32 1.98 10.71 -10.17
N ASP A 33 1.94 11.20 -11.41
CA ASP A 33 2.34 12.56 -11.78
C ASP A 33 1.44 13.65 -11.16
N ARG A 34 0.28 13.28 -10.64
CA ARG A 34 -0.63 14.16 -9.90
C ARG A 34 -0.19 14.36 -8.44
N VAL A 35 0.74 13.53 -7.94
CA VAL A 35 1.22 13.58 -6.55
C VAL A 35 2.54 14.35 -6.48
N ALA A 36 2.49 15.55 -5.90
CA ALA A 36 3.69 16.39 -5.75
C ALA A 36 4.57 16.00 -4.54
N SER A 37 3.98 15.45 -3.47
CA SER A 37 4.68 15.14 -2.23
C SER A 37 3.89 14.15 -1.36
N THR A 38 4.58 13.47 -0.44
CA THR A 38 4.03 12.54 0.54
C THR A 38 4.46 12.94 1.94
N LEU A 39 3.55 12.90 2.92
CA LEU A 39 3.84 13.18 4.33
C LEU A 39 3.54 11.93 5.17
N PRO A 40 4.52 11.04 5.39
CA PRO A 40 4.34 9.90 6.27
C PRO A 40 4.29 10.34 7.74
N ASN A 41 3.62 9.54 8.58
CA ASN A 41 3.74 9.68 10.02
C ASN A 41 5.11 9.16 10.46
N ILE A 42 5.86 9.99 11.18
CA ILE A 42 7.22 9.72 11.62
C ILE A 42 7.24 9.73 13.15
N TYR A 43 7.67 8.63 13.75
CA TYR A 43 7.66 8.47 15.21
C TYR A 43 9.05 8.60 15.85
N ASN A 44 10.12 8.45 15.06
CA ASN A 44 11.50 8.53 15.52
C ASN A 44 12.44 9.00 14.40
N GLU A 45 13.69 9.26 14.78
CA GLU A 45 14.73 9.75 13.87
C GLU A 45 15.10 8.69 12.81
N GLU A 46 15.10 7.41 13.17
CA GLU A 46 15.42 6.33 12.25
C GLU A 46 14.44 6.29 11.08
N GLN A 47 13.13 6.43 11.34
CA GLN A 47 12.10 6.52 10.32
C GLN A 47 12.21 7.80 9.48
N LEU A 48 12.57 8.93 10.10
CA LEU A 48 12.82 10.16 9.35
C LEU A 48 13.92 9.94 8.31
N VAL A 49 15.05 9.37 8.73
CA VAL A 49 16.18 9.09 7.85
C VAL A 49 15.84 8.03 6.81
N GLU A 50 15.09 7.00 7.17
CA GLU A 50 14.60 5.98 6.24
C GLU A 50 13.73 6.61 5.15
N PHE A 51 12.66 7.33 5.51
CA PHE A 51 11.70 7.86 4.54
C PHE A 51 12.28 9.00 3.70
N ALA A 52 13.18 9.81 4.26
CA ALA A 52 13.88 10.85 3.51
C ALA A 52 14.74 10.28 2.37
N LYS A 53 15.24 9.04 2.51
CA LYS A 53 16.04 8.35 1.48
C LYS A 53 15.20 7.65 0.40
N ALA A 54 13.87 7.63 0.51
CA ALA A 54 13.02 6.95 -0.47
C ALA A 54 13.30 7.36 -1.94
N PRO A 55 13.52 8.66 -2.28
CA PRO A 55 13.84 9.06 -3.65
C PRO A 55 15.19 8.57 -4.17
N GLU A 56 16.11 8.15 -3.28
CA GLU A 56 17.42 7.61 -3.63
C GLU A 56 17.39 6.10 -3.89
N CYS A 57 16.31 5.42 -3.48
CA CYS A 57 16.10 4.00 -3.74
C CYS A 57 15.77 3.76 -5.22
N PRO A 58 16.01 2.54 -5.75
CA PRO A 58 15.53 2.18 -7.08
C PRO A 58 14.01 2.43 -7.21
N PRO A 59 13.52 2.94 -8.35
CA PRO A 59 12.09 3.13 -8.57
C PRO A 59 11.34 1.78 -8.64
N LEU A 60 10.01 1.82 -8.57
CA LEU A 60 9.19 0.66 -8.89
C LEU A 60 9.22 0.41 -10.40
N THR A 61 9.43 -0.85 -10.79
CA THR A 61 9.42 -1.24 -12.19
C THR A 61 8.00 -1.33 -12.72
N ALA A 62 7.82 -1.35 -14.04
CA ALA A 62 6.51 -1.59 -14.65
C ALA A 62 5.90 -2.93 -14.21
N ASP A 63 6.75 -3.95 -14.02
CA ASP A 63 6.32 -5.27 -13.53
C ASP A 63 5.87 -5.21 -12.06
N ASP A 64 6.55 -4.43 -11.23
CA ASP A 64 6.12 -4.18 -9.84
C ASP A 64 4.74 -3.53 -9.82
N MET A 65 4.54 -2.48 -10.62
CA MET A 65 3.27 -1.76 -10.72
C MET A 65 2.14 -2.68 -11.18
N ALA A 66 2.34 -3.45 -12.26
CA ALA A 66 1.36 -4.40 -12.76
C ALA A 66 1.00 -5.47 -11.72
N LYS A 67 1.97 -5.94 -10.93
CA LYS A 67 1.73 -6.91 -9.86
C LYS A 67 0.95 -6.31 -8.69
N ILE A 68 1.21 -5.06 -8.33
CA ILE A 68 0.43 -4.33 -7.31
C ILE A 68 -1.04 -4.20 -7.76
N ASP A 69 -1.26 -3.81 -9.02
CA ASP A 69 -2.61 -3.66 -9.58
C ASP A 69 -3.37 -4.99 -9.58
N ASN A 70 -2.71 -6.09 -9.97
CA ASN A 70 -3.30 -7.42 -9.91
C ASN A 70 -3.66 -7.81 -8.47
N LEU A 71 -2.74 -7.62 -7.51
CA LEU A 71 -3.01 -7.87 -6.10
C LEU A 71 -4.20 -7.05 -5.60
N TYR A 72 -4.30 -5.78 -5.98
CA TYR A 72 -5.44 -4.96 -5.60
C TYR A 72 -6.76 -5.50 -6.17
N SER A 73 -6.78 -5.83 -7.47
CA SER A 73 -7.97 -6.35 -8.17
C SER A 73 -8.47 -7.70 -7.62
N GLU A 74 -7.56 -8.55 -7.14
CA GLU A 74 -7.87 -9.87 -6.58
C GLU A 74 -8.06 -9.83 -5.06
N ASN A 75 -8.24 -8.63 -4.46
CA ASN A 75 -8.32 -8.44 -3.01
C ASN A 75 -7.14 -9.09 -2.24
N PHE A 76 -5.97 -9.08 -2.86
CA PHE A 76 -4.71 -9.66 -2.39
C PHE A 76 -4.80 -11.18 -2.16
N GLY A 77 -5.70 -11.87 -2.87
CA GLY A 77 -5.97 -13.30 -2.70
C GLY A 77 -6.60 -13.63 -1.34
N LEU A 78 -7.21 -12.65 -0.67
CA LEU A 78 -7.87 -12.83 0.62
C LEU A 78 -9.39 -12.80 0.46
N GLU A 79 -10.07 -13.56 1.31
CA GLU A 79 -11.53 -13.45 1.43
C GLU A 79 -11.94 -12.04 1.88
N PRO A 80 -12.97 -11.44 1.27
CA PRO A 80 -13.51 -10.15 1.72
C PRO A 80 -13.89 -10.21 3.20
N GLU A 81 -13.37 -9.28 4.00
CA GLU A 81 -13.75 -9.15 5.40
C GLU A 81 -15.16 -8.52 5.45
N GLU A 82 -16.07 -9.06 6.28
CA GLU A 82 -17.38 -8.45 6.50
C GLU A 82 -17.19 -7.00 6.99
N GLN A 83 -17.78 -6.06 6.27
CA GLN A 83 -17.67 -4.65 6.61
C GLN A 83 -18.43 -4.36 7.90
N LYS A 84 -17.69 -4.03 8.96
CA LYS A 84 -18.26 -3.64 10.25
C LYS A 84 -18.54 -2.14 10.23
N PHE A 85 -19.76 -1.77 9.87
CA PHE A 85 -20.22 -0.39 9.99
C PHE A 85 -20.46 -0.03 11.46
N LYS A 86 -20.15 1.23 11.81
CA LYS A 86 -20.61 1.78 13.09
C LYS A 86 -22.07 2.21 12.93
N GLY A 87 -22.95 1.76 13.82
CA GLY A 87 -24.38 2.11 13.80
C GLY A 87 -25.21 1.19 12.88
N THR A 88 -26.36 1.67 12.42
CA THR A 88 -27.32 0.92 11.57
C THR A 88 -27.06 1.09 10.06
N MET A 89 -25.84 1.43 9.66
CA MET A 89 -25.52 1.58 8.24
C MET A 89 -25.34 0.20 7.61
N GLU A 90 -26.11 -0.07 6.56
CA GLU A 90 -25.96 -1.24 5.70
C GLU A 90 -25.38 -0.81 4.36
N LEU A 91 -24.53 -1.66 3.79
CA LEU A 91 -24.03 -1.50 2.43
C LEU A 91 -25.21 -1.58 1.45
N PRO A 92 -25.44 -0.57 0.60
CA PRO A 92 -26.40 -0.69 -0.49
C PRO A 92 -26.04 -1.91 -1.35
N LYS A 93 -27.03 -2.77 -1.64
CA LYS A 93 -26.82 -4.03 -2.39
C LYS A 93 -26.14 -3.84 -3.75
N GLU A 94 -26.23 -2.65 -4.34
CA GLU A 94 -25.57 -2.30 -5.61
C GLU A 94 -24.04 -2.19 -5.50
N THR A 95 -23.49 -1.94 -4.31
CA THR A 95 -22.04 -1.72 -4.11
C THR A 95 -21.31 -2.98 -3.61
N ALA A 96 -22.04 -4.07 -3.34
CA ALA A 96 -21.48 -5.31 -2.79
C ALA A 96 -20.87 -6.26 -3.85
N ALA A 97 -20.95 -5.90 -5.13
CA ALA A 97 -20.55 -6.74 -6.27
C ALA A 97 -19.47 -6.12 -7.18
N ALA A 98 -18.84 -5.03 -6.74
CA ALA A 98 -17.77 -4.34 -7.47
C ALA A 98 -16.43 -4.49 -6.72
#